data_AF-A0A4Q2XKB3-F1
#
_entry.id   AF-A0A4Q2XKB3-F1
#
_cell.length_a   1.000
_cell.length_b   1.000
_cell.length_c   1.000
_cell.angle_alpha   90.00
_cell.angle_beta   90.00
_cell.angle_gamma   90.00
#
_symmetry.space_group_name_H-M   'P 1'
#
loop_
_entity.id
_entity.type
_entity.pdbx_description
1 polymer ?
#
loop_
_entity_poly.entity_id
_entity_poly.type
_entity_poly.pdbx_seq_one_letter_code
_entity_poly.pdbx_strand_id
1 'polypeptide(L)'
;MITRTFRHTLISSAGLGLISLASSHAAVIIQTNSQNNTADSWNATAAWNGAAPVLANDYESNATPTTGALAATATGLGTTVTSRVRNGASSTFGGNSLKIVTGTELLVRNAGTVNTGNIILDNGTIRSVSSVTFAGTLTTTTTATIGLGSTNILTINSNVTGNGTFQLRSSDGAPTIRFSGALLTAFSAFGGTLDLGGGPSVGAVTLDFNEDYYIPATLSMGAYSTLDVLNLDQAISVNSFKFGATTLAPDNYTAAELNSLFGNGAQFTGGGSLTVVPEPSALLLGSLGSLFFLRRRRSM
;
A
#
# COMPACT_ATOMS: atom_id res chain seq x y z
N MET A 1 67.62 -44.72 42.52
CA MET A 1 67.03 -45.41 41.36
C MET A 1 65.90 -44.54 40.84
N ILE A 2 66.02 -44.08 39.60
CA ILE A 2 65.14 -43.12 38.93
C ILE A 2 63.86 -43.84 38.49
N THR A 3 62.68 -43.26 38.72
CA THR A 3 61.50 -43.60 37.92
C THR A 3 60.63 -42.36 37.76
N ARG A 4 60.72 -41.75 36.57
CA ARG A 4 59.81 -40.72 36.08
C ARG A 4 58.51 -41.40 35.65
N THR A 5 57.36 -40.81 35.97
CA THR A 5 56.09 -41.20 35.37
C THR A 5 55.46 -39.97 34.74
N PHE A 6 55.52 -39.91 33.41
CA PHE A 6 54.71 -39.04 32.57
C PHE A 6 53.25 -39.49 32.66
N ARG A 7 52.31 -38.56 32.82
CA ARG A 7 50.89 -38.80 32.50
C ARG A 7 50.34 -37.66 31.66
N HIS A 8 49.64 -38.09 30.62
CA HIS A 8 49.20 -37.36 29.44
C HIS A 8 48.11 -36.34 29.74
N THR A 9 48.26 -35.13 29.20
CA THR A 9 47.18 -34.14 29.07
C THR A 9 46.30 -34.55 27.88
N LEU A 10 45.08 -35.02 28.14
CA LEU A 10 44.05 -35.16 27.10
C LEU A 10 43.45 -33.77 26.84
N ILE A 11 43.72 -33.21 25.66
CA ILE A 11 43.02 -32.03 25.16
C ILE A 11 41.71 -32.54 24.56
N SER A 12 40.60 -32.36 25.28
CA SER A 12 39.26 -32.57 24.73
C SER A 12 38.89 -31.37 23.86
N SER A 13 38.95 -31.56 22.54
CA SER A 13 38.37 -30.64 21.56
C SER A 13 36.85 -30.69 21.67
N ALA A 14 36.27 -29.74 22.41
CA ALA A 14 34.84 -29.47 22.37
C ALA A 14 34.48 -28.94 20.97
N GLY A 15 33.91 -29.80 20.13
CA GLY A 15 33.32 -29.41 18.87
C GLY A 15 32.14 -28.47 19.14
N LEU A 16 32.34 -27.18 18.88
CA LEU A 16 31.26 -26.21 18.71
C LEU A 16 30.48 -26.61 17.45
N GLY A 17 29.49 -27.48 17.64
CA GLY A 17 28.45 -27.70 16.65
C GLY A 17 27.70 -26.38 16.46
N LEU A 18 27.99 -25.69 15.36
CA LEU A 18 27.12 -24.67 14.79
C LEU A 18 25.79 -25.36 14.46
N ILE A 19 24.87 -25.36 15.42
CA ILE A 19 23.46 -25.64 15.14
C ILE A 19 23.02 -24.48 14.26
N SER A 20 23.00 -24.71 12.94
CA SER A 20 22.28 -23.82 12.05
C SER A 20 20.81 -23.91 12.48
N LEU A 21 20.33 -22.85 13.12
CA LEU A 21 18.91 -22.60 13.24
C LEU A 21 18.42 -22.47 11.80
N ALA A 22 17.95 -23.56 11.22
CA ALA A 22 17.20 -23.52 9.98
C ALA A 22 16.11 -22.48 10.22
N SER A 23 16.17 -21.37 9.49
CA SER A 23 15.09 -20.39 9.43
C SER A 23 13.85 -21.18 9.00
N SER A 24 12.99 -21.54 9.96
CA SER A 24 11.71 -22.16 9.67
C SER A 24 10.96 -21.13 8.85
N HIS A 25 10.88 -21.37 7.54
CA HIS A 25 10.12 -20.49 6.68
C HIS A 25 8.70 -20.46 7.22
N ALA A 26 8.15 -19.25 7.38
CA ALA A 26 6.77 -19.07 7.75
C ALA A 26 5.90 -19.92 6.81
N ALA A 27 5.02 -20.75 7.37
CA ALA A 27 4.10 -21.49 6.53
C ALA A 27 3.11 -20.49 5.90
N VAL A 28 2.81 -20.67 4.61
CA VAL A 28 1.74 -19.92 3.95
C VAL A 28 0.43 -20.68 4.13
N ILE A 29 -0.51 -20.11 4.87
CA ILE A 29 -1.82 -20.69 5.14
C ILE A 29 -2.85 -20.07 4.19
N ILE A 30 -3.44 -20.90 3.34
CA ILE A 30 -4.43 -20.48 2.36
C ILE A 30 -5.82 -20.42 3.00
N GLN A 31 -6.58 -19.38 2.68
CA GLN A 31 -7.97 -19.25 3.07
C GLN A 31 -8.81 -20.45 2.58
N THR A 32 -9.57 -21.06 3.48
CA THR A 32 -10.42 -22.22 3.18
C THR A 32 -11.90 -21.86 3.07
N ASN A 33 -12.33 -20.75 3.68
CA ASN A 33 -13.72 -20.33 3.76
C ASN A 33 -13.90 -18.85 3.40
N SER A 34 -14.80 -18.57 2.44
CA SER A 34 -15.21 -17.19 2.13
C SER A 34 -16.08 -16.63 3.25
N GLN A 35 -15.61 -15.56 3.89
CA GLN A 35 -16.32 -14.92 4.99
C GLN A 35 -17.42 -14.01 4.44
N ASN A 36 -18.69 -14.41 4.57
CA ASN A 36 -19.83 -13.62 4.14
C ASN A 36 -20.65 -13.02 5.28
N ASN A 37 -20.46 -13.49 6.51
CA ASN A 37 -21.20 -12.98 7.65
C ASN A 37 -20.61 -11.64 8.09
N THR A 38 -21.48 -10.71 8.45
CA THR A 38 -21.08 -9.37 8.88
C THR A 38 -20.31 -9.34 10.21
N ALA A 39 -20.48 -10.37 11.05
CA ALA A 39 -19.75 -10.53 12.31
C ALA A 39 -18.38 -11.21 12.16
N ASP A 40 -18.00 -11.62 10.94
CA ASP A 40 -16.74 -12.34 10.70
C ASP A 40 -15.52 -11.44 10.96
N SER A 41 -14.48 -12.04 11.55
CA SER A 41 -13.18 -11.42 11.78
C SER A 41 -12.10 -12.16 10.99
N TRP A 42 -11.09 -11.44 10.53
CA TRP A 42 -9.94 -11.98 9.81
C TRP A 42 -9.10 -12.90 10.69
N ASN A 43 -9.36 -12.94 12.00
CA ASN A 43 -8.73 -13.84 12.96
C ASN A 43 -9.57 -15.09 13.23
N ALA A 44 -10.73 -15.25 12.59
CA ALA A 44 -11.60 -16.39 12.81
C ALA A 44 -10.98 -17.67 12.25
N THR A 45 -10.90 -18.71 13.09
CA THR A 45 -10.30 -20.01 12.74
C THR A 45 -10.97 -20.67 11.53
N ALA A 46 -12.27 -20.43 11.35
CA ALA A 46 -13.05 -20.95 10.23
C ALA A 46 -12.56 -20.47 8.86
N ALA A 47 -11.90 -19.29 8.78
CA ALA A 47 -11.33 -18.78 7.55
C ALA A 47 -10.03 -19.51 7.14
N TRP A 48 -9.31 -20.09 8.11
CA TRP A 48 -7.93 -20.53 7.97
C TRP A 48 -7.73 -21.99 8.40
N ASN A 49 -8.46 -22.90 7.76
CA ASN A 49 -8.34 -24.35 7.98
C ASN A 49 -8.49 -24.77 9.46
N GLY A 50 -9.33 -24.07 10.24
CA GLY A 50 -9.64 -24.42 11.62
C GLY A 50 -8.64 -23.91 12.67
N ALA A 51 -7.62 -23.13 12.29
CA ALA A 51 -6.66 -22.53 13.21
C ALA A 51 -6.73 -21.00 13.17
N ALA A 52 -6.57 -20.33 14.32
CA ALA A 52 -6.49 -18.87 14.34
C ALA A 52 -5.15 -18.42 13.70
N PRO A 53 -5.10 -17.23 13.09
CA PRO A 53 -3.84 -16.68 12.61
C PRO A 53 -2.79 -16.54 13.71
N VAL A 54 -1.55 -16.91 13.41
CA VAL A 54 -0.42 -16.80 14.33
C VAL A 54 0.78 -16.13 13.66
N LEU A 55 1.53 -15.34 14.42
CA LEU A 55 2.60 -14.47 13.93
C LEU A 55 3.77 -15.21 13.24
N ALA A 56 3.84 -16.53 13.38
CA ALA A 56 4.86 -17.34 12.71
C ALA A 56 4.51 -17.66 11.25
N ASN A 57 3.27 -17.42 10.82
CA ASN A 57 2.76 -17.83 9.52
C ASN A 57 2.31 -16.64 8.68
N ASP A 58 2.46 -16.77 7.38
CA ASP A 58 1.85 -15.88 6.40
C ASP A 58 0.49 -16.46 5.97
N TYR A 59 -0.42 -15.58 5.58
CA TYR A 59 -1.78 -15.96 5.21
C TYR A 59 -2.10 -15.39 3.83
N GLU A 60 -2.83 -16.15 3.02
CA GLU A 60 -3.20 -15.75 1.66
C GLU A 60 -4.70 -15.98 1.44
N SER A 61 -5.39 -14.94 0.96
CA SER A 61 -6.78 -15.08 0.53
C SER A 61 -6.87 -16.02 -0.68
N ASN A 62 -8.02 -16.67 -0.86
CA ASN A 62 -8.20 -17.70 -1.88
C ASN A 62 -9.41 -17.36 -2.75
N ALA A 63 -9.22 -17.21 -4.06
CA ALA A 63 -10.29 -16.90 -5.00
C ALA A 63 -11.30 -18.05 -5.17
N THR A 64 -10.90 -19.28 -4.81
CA THR A 64 -11.72 -20.50 -4.88
C THR A 64 -11.72 -21.21 -3.53
N PRO A 65 -12.32 -20.60 -2.48
CA PRO A 65 -12.37 -21.23 -1.17
C PRO A 65 -13.26 -22.48 -1.22
N THR A 66 -12.89 -23.50 -0.43
CA THR A 66 -13.59 -24.79 -0.40
C THR A 66 -15.00 -24.72 0.17
N THR A 67 -15.29 -23.70 0.99
CA THR A 67 -16.57 -23.51 1.69
C THR A 67 -16.95 -22.03 1.76
N GLY A 68 -18.22 -21.76 2.08
CA GLY A 68 -18.81 -20.42 2.10
C GLY A 68 -19.40 -20.02 0.74
N ALA A 69 -20.40 -19.13 0.76
CA ALA A 69 -20.91 -18.55 -0.49
C ALA A 69 -19.80 -17.75 -1.19
N LEU A 70 -19.79 -17.70 -2.52
CA LEU A 70 -18.91 -16.76 -3.20
C LEU A 70 -19.35 -15.33 -2.87
N ALA A 71 -18.39 -14.42 -2.74
CA ALA A 71 -18.70 -13.03 -2.47
C ALA A 71 -19.55 -12.47 -3.61
N ALA A 72 -20.64 -11.79 -3.29
CA ALA A 72 -21.36 -11.00 -4.29
C ALA A 72 -20.46 -9.86 -4.79
N THR A 73 -20.46 -9.66 -6.11
CA THR A 73 -19.71 -8.62 -6.81
C THR A 73 -19.89 -7.26 -6.13
N ALA A 74 -18.79 -6.58 -5.82
CA ALA A 74 -18.82 -5.16 -5.49
C ALA A 74 -19.02 -4.37 -6.80
N THR A 75 -20.27 -4.12 -7.16
CA THR A 75 -20.61 -3.29 -8.33
C THR A 75 -19.99 -1.90 -8.16
N GLY A 76 -19.21 -1.43 -9.13
CA GLY A 76 -18.71 -0.05 -9.19
C GLY A 76 -17.20 0.13 -8.99
N LEU A 77 -16.47 -0.78 -8.34
CA LEU A 77 -15.00 -0.70 -8.22
C LEU A 77 -14.24 -1.17 -9.46
N GLY A 78 -14.95 -1.64 -10.50
CA GLY A 78 -14.33 -2.20 -11.71
C GLY A 78 -13.72 -3.60 -11.53
N THR A 79 -13.84 -4.21 -10.34
CA THR A 79 -13.28 -5.53 -10.01
C THR A 79 -14.37 -6.51 -9.58
N THR A 80 -14.38 -7.71 -10.17
CA THR A 80 -15.19 -8.83 -9.66
C THR A 80 -14.44 -9.54 -8.55
N VAL A 81 -15.09 -9.72 -7.40
CA VAL A 81 -14.54 -10.42 -6.24
C VAL A 81 -15.29 -11.74 -6.06
N THR A 82 -14.59 -12.86 -5.99
CA THR A 82 -15.15 -14.19 -5.79
C THR A 82 -15.06 -14.65 -4.34
N SER A 83 -14.12 -14.10 -3.57
CA SER A 83 -13.89 -14.47 -2.16
C SER A 83 -13.48 -13.28 -1.31
N ARG A 84 -13.80 -13.36 -0.03
CA ARG A 84 -13.63 -12.27 0.92
C ARG A 84 -13.03 -12.75 2.24
N VAL A 85 -12.03 -12.02 2.73
CA VAL A 85 -11.64 -11.99 4.14
C VAL A 85 -12.31 -10.76 4.75
N ARG A 86 -12.94 -10.90 5.92
CA ARG A 86 -13.66 -9.80 6.58
C ARG A 86 -12.97 -9.41 7.86
N ASN A 87 -12.99 -8.14 8.19
CA ASN A 87 -12.74 -7.72 9.55
C ASN A 87 -13.87 -6.81 10.04
N GLY A 88 -14.74 -7.37 10.87
CA GLY A 88 -15.90 -6.69 11.46
C GLY A 88 -15.67 -6.25 12.91
N ALA A 89 -14.45 -5.93 13.33
CA ALA A 89 -14.15 -5.31 14.64
C ALA A 89 -12.73 -4.70 14.66
N SER A 90 -12.49 -3.72 15.54
CA SER A 90 -11.13 -3.26 15.85
C SER A 90 -10.28 -4.45 16.26
N SER A 91 -9.24 -4.76 15.49
CA SER A 91 -8.35 -5.87 15.80
C SER A 91 -6.99 -5.73 15.11
N THR A 92 -5.99 -6.41 15.67
CA THR A 92 -4.72 -6.67 14.99
C THR A 92 -4.82 -8.03 14.32
N PHE A 93 -4.36 -8.16 13.08
CA PHE A 93 -4.28 -9.45 12.41
C PHE A 93 -3.26 -10.34 13.14
N GLY A 94 -3.66 -11.55 13.50
CA GLY A 94 -2.84 -12.46 14.32
C GLY A 94 -1.69 -13.11 13.55
N GLY A 95 -1.73 -13.09 12.22
CA GLY A 95 -0.68 -13.64 11.35
C GLY A 95 0.48 -12.67 11.12
N ASN A 96 1.59 -13.17 10.56
CA ASN A 96 2.73 -12.35 10.17
C ASN A 96 2.34 -11.34 9.07
N SER A 97 1.70 -11.84 8.02
CA SER A 97 1.18 -11.05 6.91
C SER A 97 -0.11 -11.67 6.35
N LEU A 98 -0.92 -10.84 5.69
CA LEU A 98 -2.08 -11.27 4.92
C LEU A 98 -1.95 -10.74 3.49
N LYS A 99 -1.76 -11.65 2.55
CA LYS A 99 -1.75 -11.39 1.12
C LYS A 99 -3.17 -11.48 0.56
N ILE A 100 -3.63 -10.40 -0.08
CA ILE A 100 -4.90 -10.34 -0.80
C ILE A 100 -4.61 -10.47 -2.30
N VAL A 101 -4.99 -11.60 -2.87
CA VAL A 101 -4.71 -11.94 -4.27
C VAL A 101 -5.81 -11.52 -5.22
N THR A 102 -5.52 -11.62 -6.52
CA THR A 102 -6.47 -11.38 -7.62
C THR A 102 -7.83 -12.04 -7.38
N GLY A 103 -8.91 -11.28 -7.61
CA GLY A 103 -10.28 -11.77 -7.47
C GLY A 103 -10.73 -11.93 -6.02
N THR A 104 -9.93 -11.51 -5.04
CA THR A 104 -10.30 -11.54 -3.61
C THR A 104 -10.32 -10.14 -3.01
N GLU A 105 -11.02 -9.98 -1.88
CA GLU A 105 -11.01 -8.72 -1.14
C GLU A 105 -10.78 -8.92 0.37
N LEU A 106 -10.13 -7.93 0.98
CA LEU A 106 -10.24 -7.65 2.41
C LEU A 106 -11.34 -6.60 2.61
N LEU A 107 -12.46 -7.01 3.20
CA LEU A 107 -13.55 -6.12 3.54
C LEU A 107 -13.46 -5.70 5.01
N VAL A 108 -13.10 -4.45 5.24
CA VAL A 108 -13.03 -3.84 6.56
C VAL A 108 -14.37 -3.18 6.86
N ARG A 109 -14.97 -3.52 8.00
CA ARG A 109 -16.28 -2.99 8.43
C ARG A 109 -16.20 -2.61 9.89
N ASN A 110 -16.88 -1.51 10.20
CA ASN A 110 -17.20 -0.94 11.51
C ASN A 110 -16.63 0.46 11.67
N ALA A 111 -17.54 1.43 11.73
CA ALA A 111 -17.20 2.82 11.93
C ALA A 111 -16.36 3.03 13.20
N GLY A 112 -15.33 3.87 13.11
CA GLY A 112 -14.48 4.26 14.24
C GLY A 112 -13.48 3.19 14.69
N THR A 113 -13.29 2.12 13.92
CA THR A 113 -12.35 1.05 14.27
C THR A 113 -10.95 1.26 13.70
N VAL A 114 -9.96 0.75 14.43
CA VAL A 114 -8.56 0.67 13.98
C VAL A 114 -8.22 -0.79 13.70
N ASN A 115 -7.75 -1.06 12.50
CA ASN A 115 -7.43 -2.39 12.02
C ASN A 115 -5.95 -2.43 11.65
N THR A 116 -5.17 -3.26 12.35
CA THR A 116 -3.71 -3.26 12.20
C THR A 116 -3.24 -4.57 11.57
N GLY A 117 -2.37 -4.51 10.56
CA GLY A 117 -1.78 -5.71 9.98
C GLY A 117 -0.74 -5.39 8.90
N ASN A 118 0.02 -6.41 8.51
CA ASN A 118 0.89 -6.36 7.34
C ASN A 118 0.14 -6.90 6.13
N ILE A 119 -0.35 -6.01 5.28
CA ILE A 119 -1.20 -6.38 4.14
C ILE A 119 -0.41 -6.24 2.86
N ILE A 120 -0.42 -7.31 2.08
CA ILE A 120 0.19 -7.36 0.75
C ILE A 120 -0.95 -7.45 -0.26
N LEU A 121 -1.09 -6.45 -1.12
CA LEU A 121 -2.04 -6.49 -2.23
C LEU A 121 -1.33 -6.98 -3.48
N ASP A 122 -1.78 -8.12 -4.00
CA ASP A 122 -1.30 -8.70 -5.26
C ASP A 122 -2.48 -8.81 -6.22
N ASN A 123 -2.89 -7.64 -6.75
CA ASN A 123 -4.09 -7.49 -7.56
C ASN A 123 -5.41 -7.85 -6.87
N GLY A 124 -5.35 -7.91 -5.53
CA GLY A 124 -6.49 -7.91 -4.63
C GLY A 124 -7.04 -6.51 -4.34
N THR A 125 -8.15 -6.50 -3.60
CA THR A 125 -8.87 -5.28 -3.22
C THR A 125 -8.94 -5.12 -1.70
N ILE A 126 -8.67 -3.92 -1.17
CA ILE A 126 -9.19 -3.53 0.16
C ILE A 126 -10.45 -2.72 -0.07
N ARG A 127 -11.53 -3.09 0.62
CA ARG A 127 -12.74 -2.29 0.63
C ARG A 127 -13.12 -1.90 2.04
N SER A 128 -13.53 -0.65 2.22
CA SER A 128 -14.25 -0.22 3.42
C SER A 128 -15.63 0.33 3.04
N VAL A 129 -16.62 0.03 3.88
CA VAL A 129 -18.01 0.51 3.74
C VAL A 129 -18.44 1.38 4.93
N SER A 130 -17.46 1.80 5.73
CA SER A 130 -17.65 2.63 6.92
C SER A 130 -16.38 3.45 7.16
N SER A 131 -16.44 4.47 8.03
CA SER A 131 -15.22 5.23 8.34
C SER A 131 -14.30 4.42 9.24
N VAL A 132 -13.12 4.03 8.76
CA VAL A 132 -12.19 3.13 9.47
C VAL A 132 -10.75 3.62 9.35
N THR A 133 -9.90 3.22 10.28
CA THR A 133 -8.45 3.38 10.17
C THR A 133 -7.80 2.04 9.92
N PHE A 134 -6.92 1.99 8.92
CA PHE A 134 -6.04 0.88 8.64
C PHE A 134 -4.62 1.26 9.03
N ALA A 135 -3.92 0.42 9.79
CA ALA A 135 -2.56 0.66 10.28
C ALA A 135 -1.64 -0.55 10.04
N GLY A 136 -0.33 -0.34 10.18
CA GLY A 136 0.68 -1.36 9.96
C GLY A 136 1.44 -1.14 8.66
N THR A 137 1.47 -2.13 7.78
CA THR A 137 2.12 -2.01 6.46
C THR A 137 1.14 -2.33 5.34
N LEU A 138 1.26 -1.61 4.22
CA LEU A 138 0.48 -1.84 3.02
C LEU A 138 1.43 -1.92 1.82
N THR A 139 1.58 -3.10 1.25
CA THR A 139 2.53 -3.34 0.17
C THR A 139 1.82 -3.70 -1.13
N THR A 140 2.30 -3.19 -2.26
CA THR A 140 1.88 -3.68 -3.58
C THR A 140 3.04 -3.80 -4.56
N THR A 141 3.10 -4.91 -5.29
CA THR A 141 4.05 -5.14 -6.39
C THR A 141 3.37 -5.14 -7.76
N THR A 142 2.04 -5.16 -7.77
CA THR A 142 1.20 -5.17 -8.96
C THR A 142 0.16 -4.05 -8.86
N THR A 143 -0.83 -4.01 -9.74
CA THR A 143 -1.97 -3.09 -9.55
C THR A 143 -2.82 -3.63 -8.41
N ALA A 144 -3.23 -2.80 -7.46
CA ALA A 144 -4.11 -3.14 -6.36
C ALA A 144 -5.21 -2.09 -6.22
N THR A 145 -6.40 -2.48 -5.78
CA THR A 145 -7.51 -1.54 -5.59
C THR A 145 -7.72 -1.25 -4.11
N ILE A 146 -7.76 0.03 -3.77
CA ILE A 146 -8.26 0.52 -2.48
C ILE A 146 -9.58 1.25 -2.79
N GLY A 147 -10.67 0.59 -2.45
CA GLY A 147 -12.01 1.01 -2.81
C GLY A 147 -12.85 1.41 -1.60
N LEU A 148 -13.65 2.46 -1.74
CA LEU A 148 -14.68 2.82 -0.77
C LEU A 148 -16.06 2.71 -1.40
N GLY A 149 -17.04 2.38 -0.57
CA GLY A 149 -18.44 2.54 -0.92
C GLY A 149 -19.15 3.46 0.05
N SER A 150 -20.04 4.30 -0.48
CA SER A 150 -20.79 5.34 0.22
C SER A 150 -19.94 6.55 0.65
N THR A 151 -20.51 7.48 1.43
CA THR A 151 -19.80 8.68 1.91
C THR A 151 -19.14 8.40 3.26
N ASN A 152 -17.91 7.89 3.24
CA ASN A 152 -17.12 7.52 4.42
C ASN A 152 -15.64 7.88 4.26
N ILE A 153 -14.88 7.77 5.35
CA ILE A 153 -13.43 8.06 5.37
C ILE A 153 -12.63 6.78 5.67
N LEU A 154 -11.81 6.31 4.73
CA LEU A 154 -10.76 5.33 5.03
C LEU A 154 -9.48 6.09 5.34
N THR A 155 -9.03 5.97 6.58
CA THR A 155 -7.74 6.52 7.01
C THR A 155 -6.67 5.43 6.87
N ILE A 156 -5.62 5.69 6.12
CA ILE A 156 -4.46 4.82 5.96
C ILE A 156 -3.32 5.39 6.82
N ASN A 157 -3.15 4.80 7.99
CA ASN A 157 -2.07 5.04 8.94
C ASN A 157 -1.03 3.90 8.86
N SER A 158 -0.63 3.55 7.64
CA SER A 158 0.28 2.44 7.36
C SER A 158 1.52 2.93 6.62
N ASN A 159 2.62 2.21 6.79
CA ASN A 159 3.76 2.33 5.89
C ASN A 159 3.39 1.68 4.56
N VAL A 160 3.29 2.49 3.51
CA VAL A 160 3.03 2.12 2.13
C VAL A 160 4.36 1.78 1.45
N THR A 161 4.45 0.60 0.85
CA THR A 161 5.69 0.13 0.22
C THR A 161 5.44 -0.62 -1.10
N GLY A 162 6.52 -0.87 -1.84
CA GLY A 162 6.49 -1.60 -3.10
C GLY A 162 6.55 -0.69 -4.33
N ASN A 163 6.33 -1.27 -5.51
CA ASN A 163 6.54 -0.64 -6.81
C ASN A 163 5.34 -0.78 -7.76
N GLY A 164 4.23 -1.34 -7.30
CA GLY A 164 3.02 -1.47 -8.08
C GLY A 164 2.17 -0.20 -8.11
N THR A 165 0.90 -0.35 -8.46
CA THR A 165 -0.07 0.76 -8.50
C THR A 165 -1.12 0.57 -7.43
N PHE A 166 -1.33 1.57 -6.58
CA PHE A 166 -2.54 1.65 -5.74
C PHE A 166 -3.59 2.48 -6.47
N GLN A 167 -4.64 1.81 -6.96
CA GLN A 167 -5.81 2.45 -7.54
C GLN A 167 -6.79 2.83 -6.44
N LEU A 168 -6.99 4.12 -6.27
CA LEU A 168 -7.96 4.69 -5.35
C LEU A 168 -9.29 4.84 -6.09
N ARG A 169 -10.33 4.15 -5.63
CA ARG A 169 -11.62 4.03 -6.35
C ARG A 169 -12.81 4.17 -5.41
N SER A 170 -13.95 4.56 -5.98
CA SER A 170 -15.25 4.54 -5.31
C SER A 170 -16.24 3.71 -6.11
N SER A 171 -17.09 2.93 -5.43
CA SER A 171 -18.21 2.22 -6.07
C SER A 171 -19.50 3.03 -6.12
N ASP A 172 -19.64 3.95 -5.18
CA ASP A 172 -20.84 4.75 -4.92
C ASP A 172 -20.50 5.89 -3.94
N GLY A 173 -21.22 7.01 -4.03
CA GLY A 173 -21.02 8.15 -3.14
C GLY A 173 -19.76 8.98 -3.41
N ALA A 174 -19.35 9.75 -2.40
CA ALA A 174 -18.19 10.65 -2.45
C ALA A 174 -17.25 10.41 -1.24
N PRO A 175 -16.60 9.24 -1.16
CA PRO A 175 -15.74 8.91 -0.03
C PRO A 175 -14.40 9.65 -0.05
N THR A 176 -13.75 9.66 1.11
CA THR A 176 -12.39 10.19 1.30
C THR A 176 -11.42 9.07 1.67
N ILE A 177 -10.31 8.97 0.95
CA ILE A 177 -9.14 8.20 1.36
C ILE A 177 -8.14 9.19 1.92
N ARG A 178 -7.86 9.08 3.22
CA ARG A 178 -6.95 9.96 3.94
C ARG A 178 -5.69 9.20 4.32
N PHE A 179 -4.52 9.70 3.96
CA PHE A 179 -3.28 9.23 4.56
C PHE A 179 -3.01 9.99 5.86
N SER A 180 -2.67 9.25 6.93
CA SER A 180 -2.44 9.82 8.25
C SER A 180 -1.21 9.28 9.00
N GLY A 181 -0.30 8.61 8.29
CA GLY A 181 0.95 8.09 8.85
C GLY A 181 2.01 9.17 9.04
N ALA A 182 3.01 8.90 9.87
CA ALA A 182 4.09 9.85 10.16
C ALA A 182 4.80 10.35 8.88
N LEU A 183 4.89 11.67 8.73
CA LEU A 183 5.46 12.50 7.65
C LEU A 183 6.54 11.86 6.74
N LEU A 184 7.52 11.15 7.30
CA LEU A 184 8.73 10.73 6.56
C LEU A 184 8.83 9.23 6.28
N THR A 185 8.02 8.39 6.93
CA THR A 185 8.14 6.92 6.79
C THR A 185 6.99 6.30 6.04
N ALA A 186 5.86 7.01 5.91
CA ALA A 186 4.66 6.45 5.30
C ALA A 186 4.89 6.00 3.85
N PHE A 187 5.73 6.69 3.07
CA PHE A 187 6.00 6.33 1.66
C PHE A 187 7.50 6.14 1.36
N SER A 188 8.37 6.10 2.37
CA SER A 188 9.83 6.12 2.16
C SER A 188 10.36 4.95 1.31
N ALA A 189 9.62 3.85 1.22
CA ALA A 189 9.95 2.67 0.42
C ALA A 189 8.91 2.38 -0.68
N PHE A 190 8.07 3.36 -1.03
CA PHE A 190 7.13 3.26 -2.14
C PHE A 190 7.71 3.94 -3.39
N GLY A 191 7.96 3.16 -4.43
CA GLY A 191 8.44 3.65 -5.73
C GLY A 191 7.43 3.44 -6.87
N GLY A 192 6.16 3.22 -6.52
CA GLY A 192 5.10 2.85 -7.46
C GLY A 192 4.27 4.04 -7.98
N THR A 193 2.99 3.78 -8.21
CA THR A 193 2.01 4.81 -8.59
C THR A 193 0.84 4.83 -7.62
N LEU A 194 0.50 6.01 -7.10
CA LEU A 194 -0.79 6.26 -6.46
C LEU A 194 -1.72 6.82 -7.53
N ASP A 195 -2.74 6.05 -7.93
CA ASP A 195 -3.63 6.39 -9.04
C ASP A 195 -5.03 6.72 -8.52
N LEU A 196 -5.35 8.00 -8.48
CA LEU A 196 -6.63 8.53 -8.06
C LEU A 196 -7.61 8.57 -9.24
N GLY A 197 -8.68 7.78 -9.14
CA GLY A 197 -9.67 7.74 -10.20
C GLY A 197 -9.23 7.05 -11.49
N GLY A 198 -10.12 6.95 -12.48
CA GLY A 198 -9.81 6.33 -13.78
C GLY A 198 -10.51 4.99 -14.08
N GLY A 199 -11.68 4.75 -13.50
CA GLY A 199 -12.56 3.63 -13.87
C GLY A 199 -13.88 4.12 -14.51
N PRO A 200 -14.59 3.27 -15.28
CA PRO A 200 -15.81 3.65 -16.01
C PRO A 200 -17.09 3.86 -15.15
N SER A 201 -17.02 4.07 -13.82
CA SER A 201 -18.23 3.97 -12.97
C SER A 201 -18.29 4.84 -11.70
N VAL A 202 -19.44 5.52 -11.57
CA VAL A 202 -20.27 5.88 -10.40
C VAL A 202 -19.60 6.17 -9.04
N GLY A 203 -18.84 7.26 -8.95
CA GLY A 203 -18.42 7.81 -7.67
C GLY A 203 -17.30 8.83 -7.84
N ALA A 204 -17.18 9.75 -6.88
CA ALA A 204 -16.04 10.65 -6.76
C ALA A 204 -15.18 10.17 -5.60
N VAL A 205 -13.87 10.08 -5.73
CA VAL A 205 -12.99 9.84 -4.58
C VAL A 205 -12.21 11.12 -4.25
N THR A 206 -12.19 11.48 -2.98
CA THR A 206 -11.30 12.51 -2.46
C THR A 206 -10.04 11.85 -1.89
N LEU A 207 -8.87 12.24 -2.38
CA LEU A 207 -7.59 11.93 -1.74
C LEU A 207 -7.20 13.09 -0.83
N ASP A 208 -6.90 12.78 0.42
CA ASP A 208 -6.57 13.74 1.45
C ASP A 208 -5.32 13.32 2.23
N PHE A 209 -4.63 14.30 2.79
CA PHE A 209 -3.43 14.14 3.59
C PHE A 209 -3.58 15.01 4.85
N ASN A 210 -3.36 14.43 6.02
CA ASN A 210 -3.53 15.14 7.30
C ASN A 210 -2.31 15.98 7.73
N GLU A 211 -1.17 15.75 7.08
CA GLU A 211 0.14 16.38 7.33
C GLU A 211 0.84 16.55 5.98
N ASP A 212 1.97 17.26 5.95
CA ASP A 212 2.82 17.31 4.76
C ASP A 212 3.33 15.90 4.42
N TYR A 213 3.56 15.61 3.13
CA TYR A 213 4.10 14.33 2.69
C TYR A 213 5.16 14.49 1.61
N TYR A 214 6.16 13.62 1.67
CA TYR A 214 6.99 13.30 0.52
C TYR A 214 6.69 11.89 0.04
N ILE A 215 6.22 11.80 -1.20
CA ILE A 215 5.90 10.55 -1.89
C ILE A 215 6.96 10.37 -2.99
N PRO A 216 8.00 9.54 -2.79
CA PRO A 216 9.06 9.31 -3.78
C PRO A 216 8.58 8.44 -4.96
N ALA A 217 7.38 8.70 -5.47
CA ALA A 217 6.64 7.89 -6.42
C ALA A 217 5.82 8.78 -7.37
N THR A 218 5.07 8.16 -8.29
CA THR A 218 4.13 8.89 -9.15
C THR A 218 2.79 9.05 -8.45
N LEU A 219 2.23 10.26 -8.48
CA LEU A 219 0.81 10.51 -8.22
C LEU A 219 0.11 10.76 -9.56
N SER A 220 -0.93 9.98 -9.85
CA SER A 220 -1.70 10.03 -11.08
C SER A 220 -3.15 10.34 -10.75
N MET A 221 -3.78 11.18 -11.55
CA MET A 221 -5.20 11.50 -11.50
C MET A 221 -5.83 11.31 -12.88
N GLY A 222 -7.05 10.74 -12.90
CA GLY A 222 -7.87 10.67 -14.11
C GLY A 222 -8.10 12.04 -14.76
N ALA A 223 -8.34 12.06 -16.07
CA ALA A 223 -8.59 13.29 -16.79
C ALA A 223 -9.93 13.95 -16.37
N TYR A 224 -10.07 15.21 -16.77
CA TYR A 224 -11.16 16.18 -16.63
C TYR A 224 -12.63 15.68 -16.54
N SER A 225 -12.97 14.46 -16.98
CA SER A 225 -14.32 13.89 -16.83
C SER A 225 -14.56 13.15 -15.50
N THR A 226 -13.56 13.09 -14.64
CA THR A 226 -13.66 12.45 -13.32
C THR A 226 -13.97 13.49 -12.23
N LEU A 227 -14.94 13.18 -11.35
CA LEU A 227 -15.32 14.03 -10.21
C LEU A 227 -14.32 13.90 -9.03
N ASP A 228 -13.16 13.28 -9.27
CA ASP A 228 -12.17 12.99 -8.25
C ASP A 228 -11.48 14.27 -7.78
N VAL A 229 -11.19 14.32 -6.48
CA VAL A 229 -10.64 15.51 -5.82
C VAL A 229 -9.34 15.15 -5.14
N LEU A 230 -8.28 15.92 -5.42
CA LEU A 230 -7.07 15.95 -4.63
C LEU A 230 -7.13 17.15 -3.69
N ASN A 231 -7.28 16.86 -2.40
CA ASN A 231 -7.27 17.88 -1.36
C ASN A 231 -5.83 18.22 -0.95
N LEU A 232 -5.38 19.42 -1.30
CA LEU A 232 -4.08 19.99 -0.97
C LEU A 232 -4.22 20.95 0.21
N ASP A 233 -4.72 20.48 1.36
CA ASP A 233 -4.69 21.28 2.60
C ASP A 233 -3.29 21.34 3.22
N GLN A 234 -2.41 20.42 2.80
CA GLN A 234 -1.03 20.27 3.24
C GLN A 234 -0.07 20.38 2.05
N ALA A 235 1.23 20.50 2.31
CA ALA A 235 2.26 20.50 1.27
C ALA A 235 2.64 19.06 0.90
N ILE A 236 2.42 18.70 -0.36
CA ILE A 236 2.70 17.36 -0.89
C ILE A 236 3.80 17.44 -1.93
N SER A 237 4.87 16.68 -1.74
CA SER A 237 5.97 16.56 -2.68
C SER A 237 5.96 15.19 -3.36
N VAL A 238 6.01 15.14 -4.69
CA VAL A 238 6.02 13.90 -5.49
C VAL A 238 7.15 13.92 -6.51
N ASN A 239 7.65 12.74 -6.91
CA ASN A 239 8.63 12.64 -8.00
C ASN A 239 8.01 12.89 -9.37
N SER A 240 6.73 12.56 -9.53
CA SER A 240 6.00 12.80 -10.77
C SER A 240 4.53 12.99 -10.45
N PHE A 241 3.92 13.98 -11.10
CA PHE A 241 2.48 14.17 -11.07
C PHE A 241 1.90 14.08 -12.49
N LYS A 242 0.85 13.29 -12.66
CA LYS A 242 0.13 13.12 -13.91
C LYS A 242 -1.34 13.47 -13.75
N PHE A 243 -1.86 14.25 -14.68
CA PHE A 243 -3.28 14.55 -14.80
C PHE A 243 -3.76 14.17 -16.20
N GLY A 244 -4.54 13.09 -16.28
CA GLY A 244 -4.86 12.45 -17.55
C GLY A 244 -3.58 12.02 -18.28
N ALA A 245 -3.40 12.51 -19.51
CA ALA A 245 -2.19 12.24 -20.30
C ALA A 245 -1.05 13.23 -20.03
N THR A 246 -1.30 14.31 -19.27
CA THR A 246 -0.32 15.38 -19.05
C THR A 246 0.52 15.08 -17.82
N THR A 247 1.84 15.17 -17.95
CA THR A 247 2.78 15.14 -16.82
C THR A 247 3.20 16.56 -16.50
N LEU A 248 3.09 16.97 -15.24
CA LEU A 248 3.55 18.30 -14.82
C LEU A 248 5.08 18.39 -14.86
N ALA A 249 5.57 19.58 -15.19
CA ALA A 249 6.99 19.88 -15.05
C ALA A 249 7.36 19.99 -13.56
N PRO A 250 8.65 19.85 -13.20
CA PRO A 250 9.09 20.14 -11.85
C PRO A 250 8.86 21.61 -11.49
N ASP A 251 7.99 21.86 -10.52
CA ASP A 251 7.70 23.17 -9.93
C ASP A 251 6.86 22.99 -8.66
N ASN A 252 6.55 24.08 -7.97
CA ASN A 252 5.54 24.12 -6.91
C ASN A 252 4.24 24.74 -7.42
N TYR A 253 3.14 24.01 -7.28
CA TYR A 253 1.82 24.39 -7.78
C TYR A 253 0.83 24.54 -6.63
N THR A 254 0.10 25.63 -6.60
CA THR A 254 -1.09 25.80 -5.76
C THR A 254 -2.31 25.13 -6.38
N ALA A 255 -3.34 24.85 -5.56
CA ALA A 255 -4.60 24.34 -6.08
C ALA A 255 -5.22 25.27 -7.15
N ALA A 256 -5.09 26.59 -6.99
CA ALA A 256 -5.59 27.57 -7.97
C ALA A 256 -4.85 27.48 -9.32
N GLU A 257 -3.52 27.34 -9.30
CA GLU A 257 -2.72 27.17 -10.52
C GLU A 257 -3.06 25.85 -11.22
N LEU A 258 -3.18 24.74 -10.49
CA LEU A 258 -3.57 23.45 -11.04
C LEU A 258 -4.96 23.51 -11.68
N ASN A 259 -5.94 24.10 -10.99
CA ASN A 259 -7.28 24.30 -11.55
C ASN A 259 -7.27 25.25 -12.78
N SER A 260 -6.38 26.24 -12.83
CA SER A 260 -6.22 27.11 -13.99
C SER A 260 -5.56 26.40 -15.18
N LEU A 261 -4.60 25.50 -14.92
CA LEU A 261 -3.89 24.73 -15.94
C LEU A 261 -4.80 23.68 -16.59
N PHE A 262 -5.68 23.05 -15.79
CA PHE A 262 -6.50 21.92 -16.23
C PHE A 262 -7.97 22.26 -16.47
N GLY A 263 -8.42 23.45 -16.04
CA GLY A 263 -9.62 24.16 -16.51
C GLY A 263 -10.95 23.41 -16.39
N ASN A 264 -11.82 23.89 -15.49
CA ASN A 264 -13.27 23.64 -15.34
C ASN A 264 -13.75 22.60 -14.29
N GLY A 265 -13.00 22.33 -13.23
CA GLY A 265 -13.49 21.56 -12.07
C GLY A 265 -12.74 21.91 -10.80
N ALA A 266 -13.38 21.87 -9.63
CA ALA A 266 -12.72 22.00 -8.33
C ALA A 266 -12.04 20.68 -7.93
N GLN A 267 -11.20 20.15 -8.81
CA GLN A 267 -10.50 18.86 -8.64
C GLN A 267 -9.28 19.01 -7.74
N PHE A 268 -8.75 20.22 -7.62
CA PHE A 268 -7.72 20.56 -6.66
C PHE A 268 -8.33 21.53 -5.64
N THR A 269 -8.28 21.17 -4.36
CA THR A 269 -8.82 21.99 -3.26
C THR A 269 -7.75 22.24 -2.20
N GLY A 270 -8.06 23.05 -1.20
CA GLY A 270 -7.18 23.32 -0.05
C GLY A 270 -6.22 24.49 -0.23
N GLY A 271 -5.51 24.82 0.85
CA GLY A 271 -4.63 26.00 0.96
C GLY A 271 -3.12 25.72 0.92
N GLY A 272 -2.72 24.45 0.84
CA GLY A 272 -1.35 23.97 0.69
C GLY A 272 -0.87 23.97 -0.78
N SER A 273 0.05 23.07 -1.10
CA SER A 273 0.66 23.00 -2.44
C SER A 273 1.09 21.60 -2.86
N LEU A 274 1.28 21.43 -4.16
CA LEU A 274 1.89 20.26 -4.78
C LEU A 274 3.26 20.65 -5.34
N THR A 275 4.34 20.10 -4.79
CA THR A 275 5.69 20.21 -5.35
C THR A 275 6.01 18.98 -6.18
N VAL A 276 6.37 19.17 -7.44
CA VAL A 276 6.91 18.11 -8.30
C VAL A 276 8.43 18.25 -8.31
N VAL A 277 9.14 17.27 -7.75
CA VAL A 277 10.61 17.29 -7.71
C VAL A 277 11.20 16.53 -8.89
N PRO A 278 12.33 16.99 -9.47
CA PRO A 278 13.03 16.21 -10.48
C PRO A 278 13.46 14.87 -9.91
N GLU A 279 13.29 13.78 -10.67
CA GLU A 279 13.86 12.50 -10.27
C GLU A 279 15.38 12.64 -10.05
N PRO A 280 15.95 12.07 -8.96
CA PRO A 280 17.38 12.16 -8.69
C PRO A 280 18.27 11.70 -9.86
N SER A 281 17.77 10.76 -10.67
CA SER A 281 18.40 10.28 -11.91
C SER A 281 18.56 11.38 -12.97
N ALA A 282 17.59 12.30 -13.09
CA ALA A 282 17.62 13.40 -14.05
C ALA A 282 18.68 14.45 -13.69
N LEU A 283 18.93 14.68 -12.40
CA LEU A 283 19.99 15.58 -11.91
C LEU A 283 21.39 15.03 -12.20
N LEU A 284 21.56 13.70 -12.14
CA LEU A 284 22.83 13.04 -12.48
C LEU A 284 23.18 13.16 -13.97
N LEU A 285 22.19 13.08 -14.86
CA LEU A 285 22.39 13.25 -16.30
C LEU A 285 22.71 14.71 -16.68
N GLY A 286 22.08 15.70 -16.02
CA GLY A 286 22.38 17.12 -16.24
C GLY A 286 23.81 17.52 -15.84
N SER A 287 24.35 16.93 -14.77
CA SER A 287 25.74 17.15 -14.34
C SER A 287 26.77 16.46 -15.23
N LEU A 288 26.45 15.29 -15.80
CA LEU A 288 27.33 14.64 -16.79
C LEU A 288 27.35 15.38 -18.13
N GLY A 289 26.21 15.93 -18.58
CA GLY A 289 26.12 16.70 -19.81
C GLY A 289 26.96 17.99 -19.78
N SER A 290 27.02 18.68 -18.64
CA SER A 290 27.79 19.92 -18.47
C SER A 290 29.31 19.69 -18.46
N LEU A 291 29.79 18.51 -18.06
CA LEU A 291 31.21 18.12 -18.16
C LEU A 291 31.69 17.95 -19.60
N PHE A 292 30.83 17.52 -20.53
CA PHE A 292 31.18 17.41 -21.95
C PHE A 292 31.34 18.78 -22.62
N PHE A 293 30.55 19.78 -22.22
CA PHE A 293 30.70 21.15 -22.74
C PHE A 293 31.93 21.88 -22.17
N LEU A 294 32.35 21.56 -20.94
CA LEU A 294 33.58 22.10 -20.36
C LEU A 294 34.86 21.51 -20.97
N ARG A 295 34.82 20.27 -21.48
CA ARG A 295 35.98 19.63 -22.13
C ARG A 295 36.26 20.15 -23.54
N ARG A 296 35.26 20.68 -24.25
CA ARG A 296 35.41 21.18 -25.63
C ARG A 296 36.00 22.59 -25.72
N ARG A 297 36.04 23.34 -24.60
CA ARG A 297 36.54 24.73 -24.55
C ARG A 297 38.05 24.85 -24.27
N ARG A 298 38.76 23.73 -24.07
CA ARG A 298 40.22 23.70 -23.89
C ARG A 298 41.00 23.16 -25.11
N SER A 299 40.31 22.98 -26.23
CA SER A 299 40.89 22.54 -27.49
C SER A 299 40.53 23.53 -28.60
N MET A 300 40.98 24.78 -28.42
CA MET A 300 41.27 25.76 -29.47
C MET A 300 42.44 26.60 -29.00
#